data_AF-A0A0F5JJK3-F1
#
_entry.id   AF-A0A0F5JJK3-F1
#
_cell.length_a   1.000
_cell.length_b   1.000
_cell.length_c   1.000
_cell.angle_alpha   90.00
_cell.angle_beta   90.00
_cell.angle_gamma   90.00
#
_symmetry.space_group_name_H-M   'P 1'
#
loop_
_entity.id
_entity.type
_entity.pdbx_description
1 polymer ?
#
loop_
_entity_poly.entity_id
_entity_poly.type
_entity_poly.pdbx_seq_one_letter_code
_entity_poly.pdbx_strand_id
1 'polypeptide(L)'
;MNSKELQLIVKCGETSTVQFKERFSNQDSIAAEMVAMSNARGGMILFGIRDKTGEIIGLSYQEIQQINSMLANIATNLLRPVIYIQTETIIIEDRSILVAHIDEGDNKPYKDLGGAIWIKQGSDKRKVMENSEIRKKSSAVPPYFCNKSSRFLGK
;
A
#
# COMPACT_ATOMS: atom_id res chain seq x y z
N MET A 1 11.45 -2.87 -8.42
CA MET A 1 11.65 -4.01 -7.50
C MET A 1 11.81 -5.31 -8.30
N ASN A 2 12.48 -6.35 -7.79
CA ASN A 2 12.60 -7.65 -8.51
C ASN A 2 11.64 -8.74 -7.96
N SER A 3 11.49 -9.84 -8.69
CA SER A 3 10.56 -10.94 -8.33
C SER A 3 10.90 -11.62 -7.00
N LYS A 4 12.20 -11.79 -6.67
CA LYS A 4 12.64 -12.40 -5.41
C LYS A 4 12.33 -11.52 -4.20
N GLU A 5 12.51 -10.20 -4.34
CA GLU A 5 12.14 -9.22 -3.32
C GLU A 5 10.64 -9.24 -3.06
N LEU A 6 9.85 -9.21 -4.13
CA LEU A 6 8.39 -9.26 -4.03
C LEU A 6 7.92 -10.55 -3.34
N GLN A 7 8.50 -11.71 -3.67
CA GLN A 7 8.21 -12.96 -2.98
C GLN A 7 8.54 -12.93 -1.48
N LEU A 8 9.61 -12.24 -1.08
CA LEU A 8 9.94 -12.06 0.33
C LEU A 8 8.87 -11.22 1.04
N ILE A 9 8.44 -10.12 0.41
CA ILE A 9 7.39 -9.24 0.93
C ILE A 9 6.08 -10.01 1.11
N VAL A 10 5.68 -10.79 0.11
CA VAL A 10 4.47 -11.65 0.17
C VAL A 10 4.55 -12.62 1.35
N LYS A 11 5.73 -13.19 1.63
CA LYS A 11 5.95 -14.06 2.79
C LYS A 11 5.92 -13.33 4.13
N CYS A 12 6.33 -12.07 4.20
CA CYS A 12 6.25 -11.26 5.43
C CYS A 12 4.79 -10.85 5.74
N GLY A 13 3.86 -10.96 4.78
CA GLY A 13 2.43 -10.68 4.97
C GLY A 13 2.07 -9.19 4.87
N GLU A 14 0.81 -8.87 5.17
CA GLU A 14 0.34 -7.48 5.22
C GLU A 14 0.92 -6.74 6.44
N THR A 15 1.26 -5.47 6.24
CA THR A 15 1.84 -4.60 7.28
C THR A 15 1.29 -3.18 7.14
N SER A 16 1.74 -2.26 7.99
CA SER A 16 1.36 -0.85 7.86
C SER A 16 1.82 -0.21 6.54
N THR A 17 2.83 -0.77 5.88
CA THR A 17 3.40 -0.26 4.62
C THR A 17 3.15 -1.19 3.44
N VAL A 18 2.49 -2.33 3.64
CA VAL A 18 2.23 -3.33 2.60
C VAL A 18 0.78 -3.78 2.70
N GLN A 19 0.01 -3.52 1.66
CA GLN A 19 -1.38 -3.97 1.56
C GLN A 19 -1.55 -4.89 0.35
N PHE A 20 -2.22 -6.02 0.52
CA PHE A 20 -2.56 -6.94 -0.55
C PHE A 20 -4.02 -6.73 -0.99
N LYS A 21 -4.23 -6.85 -2.30
CA LYS A 21 -5.55 -6.89 -2.92
C LYS A 21 -5.55 -7.92 -4.03
N GLU A 22 -6.54 -8.82 -4.00
CA GLU A 22 -6.68 -9.83 -5.05
C GLU A 22 -7.04 -9.14 -6.38
N ARG A 23 -7.97 -8.18 -6.31
CA ARG A 23 -8.41 -7.32 -7.40
C ARG A 23 -8.73 -5.93 -6.88
N PHE A 24 -8.93 -4.99 -7.78
CA PHE A 24 -9.50 -3.70 -7.42
C PHE A 24 -10.94 -3.88 -6.93
N SER A 25 -11.26 -3.31 -5.76
CA SER A 25 -12.53 -3.51 -5.07
C SER A 25 -13.44 -2.29 -5.19
N ASN A 26 -13.15 -1.23 -4.44
CA ASN A 26 -13.85 0.05 -4.52
C ASN A 26 -12.85 1.22 -4.41
N GLN A 27 -13.15 2.32 -5.11
CA GLN A 27 -12.36 3.54 -5.12
C GLN A 27 -12.17 4.12 -3.72
N ASP A 28 -13.21 4.18 -2.89
CA ASP A 28 -13.12 4.74 -1.54
C ASP A 28 -12.19 3.93 -0.62
N SER A 29 -12.19 2.61 -0.76
CA SER A 29 -11.34 1.73 0.03
C SER A 29 -9.87 1.93 -0.31
N ILE A 30 -9.56 2.06 -1.60
CA ILE A 30 -8.20 2.34 -2.09
C ILE A 30 -7.78 3.77 -1.75
N ALA A 31 -8.69 4.75 -1.87
CA ALA A 31 -8.45 6.13 -1.47
C ALA A 31 -8.09 6.23 0.03
N ALA A 32 -8.87 5.58 0.90
CA ALA A 32 -8.58 5.52 2.33
C ALA A 32 -7.22 4.87 2.62
N GLU A 33 -6.84 3.86 1.84
CA GLU A 33 -5.54 3.19 1.95
C GLU A 33 -4.38 4.12 1.58
N MET A 34 -4.49 4.81 0.44
CA MET A 34 -3.50 5.79 -0.03
C MET A 34 -3.32 6.93 0.97
N VAL A 35 -4.41 7.46 1.52
CA VAL A 35 -4.38 8.50 2.55
C VAL A 35 -3.71 7.99 3.82
N ALA A 36 -4.06 6.78 4.27
CA ALA A 36 -3.48 6.18 5.46
C ALA A 36 -1.96 5.97 5.33
N MET A 37 -1.50 5.51 4.16
CA MET A 37 -0.08 5.32 3.86
C MET A 37 0.65 6.67 3.76
N SER A 38 0.09 7.64 3.04
CA SER A 38 0.70 8.98 2.90
C SER A 38 0.81 9.71 4.24
N ASN A 39 -0.19 9.55 5.13
CA ASN A 39 -0.13 10.07 6.50
C ASN A 39 0.86 9.33 7.40
N ALA A 40 1.18 8.08 7.06
CA ALA A 40 2.18 7.26 7.75
C ALA A 40 3.57 7.48 7.13
N ARG A 41 4.23 6.43 6.65
CA ARG A 41 5.58 6.46 6.06
C ARG A 41 5.59 6.06 4.58
N GLY A 42 4.45 6.26 3.91
CA GLY A 42 4.21 5.67 2.60
C GLY A 42 4.04 4.15 2.68
N GLY A 43 4.21 3.49 1.54
CA GLY A 43 4.08 2.05 1.42
C GLY A 43 3.77 1.61 0.00
N MET A 44 3.22 0.41 -0.11
CA MET A 44 2.85 -0.19 -1.38
C MET A 44 1.55 -0.98 -1.27
N ILE A 45 0.76 -0.93 -2.34
CA ILE A 45 -0.43 -1.76 -2.53
C ILE A 45 -0.12 -2.74 -3.66
N LEU A 46 -0.22 -4.04 -3.38
CA LEU A 46 0.05 -5.10 -4.33
C LEU A 46 -1.28 -5.70 -4.81
N PHE A 47 -1.51 -5.63 -6.11
CA PHE A 47 -2.69 -6.19 -6.76
C PHE A 47 -2.38 -7.52 -7.44
N GLY A 48 -3.28 -8.49 -7.31
CA GLY A 48 -3.09 -9.86 -7.78
C GLY A 48 -2.62 -10.83 -6.69
N ILE A 49 -2.70 -10.43 -5.41
CA ILE A 49 -2.37 -11.29 -4.26
C ILE A 49 -3.56 -11.35 -3.31
N ARG A 50 -3.90 -12.56 -2.86
CA ARG A 50 -4.98 -12.78 -1.91
C ARG A 50 -4.54 -12.38 -0.50
N ASP A 51 -5.24 -11.39 0.05
CA ASP A 51 -5.00 -10.76 1.37
C ASP A 51 -4.73 -11.79 2.49
N LYS A 52 -5.66 -12.73 2.72
CA LYS A 52 -5.60 -13.68 3.84
C LYS A 52 -4.55 -14.80 3.70
N THR A 53 -4.16 -15.15 2.49
CA THR A 53 -3.33 -16.33 2.23
C THR A 53 -1.95 -15.99 1.67
N GLY A 54 -1.76 -14.77 1.16
CA GLY A 54 -0.58 -14.39 0.38
C GLY A 54 -0.49 -15.12 -0.97
N GLU A 55 -1.57 -15.79 -1.41
CA GLU A 55 -1.58 -16.53 -2.65
C GLU A 55 -1.47 -15.58 -3.85
N ILE A 56 -0.49 -15.83 -4.72
CA ILE A 56 -0.25 -15.05 -5.93
C ILE A 56 -1.28 -15.50 -6.97
N ILE A 57 -2.32 -14.72 -7.22
CA ILE A 57 -3.36 -15.02 -8.21
C ILE A 57 -2.95 -14.53 -9.61
N GLY A 58 -2.29 -13.38 -9.68
CA GLY A 58 -1.95 -12.71 -10.93
C GLY A 58 -3.11 -11.92 -11.53
N LEU A 59 -2.77 -10.98 -12.40
CA LEU A 59 -3.69 -10.12 -13.15
C LEU A 59 -3.50 -10.33 -14.65
N SER A 60 -4.60 -10.22 -15.39
CA SER A 60 -4.56 -10.09 -16.84
C SER A 60 -4.05 -8.71 -17.26
N TYR A 61 -3.61 -8.60 -18.51
CA TYR A 61 -3.17 -7.32 -19.08
C TYR A 61 -4.25 -6.23 -19.03
N GLN A 62 -5.51 -6.60 -19.30
CA GLN A 62 -6.64 -5.67 -19.24
C GLN A 62 -6.88 -5.17 -17.82
N GLU A 63 -6.83 -6.05 -16.82
CA GLU A 63 -6.97 -5.67 -15.41
C GLU A 63 -5.85 -4.70 -14.99
N ILE A 64 -4.60 -4.95 -15.39
CA ILE A 64 -3.47 -4.06 -15.07
C ILE A 64 -3.71 -2.65 -15.61
N GLN A 65 -4.16 -2.51 -16.86
CA GLN A 65 -4.44 -1.20 -17.46
C GLN A 65 -5.61 -0.48 -16.76
N GLN A 66 -6.67 -1.21 -16.44
CA GLN A 66 -7.83 -0.67 -15.74
C GLN A 66 -7.44 -0.17 -14.34
N ILE A 67 -6.70 -0.99 -13.58
CA ILE A 67 -6.27 -0.64 -12.23
C ILE A 67 -5.34 0.58 -12.25
N ASN A 68 -4.36 0.63 -13.15
CA ASN A 68 -3.50 1.81 -13.31
C ASN A 68 -4.30 3.10 -13.54
N SER A 69 -5.28 3.06 -14.44
CA SER A 69 -6.14 4.22 -14.74
C SER A 69 -6.97 4.64 -13.53
N MET A 70 -7.53 3.66 -12.80
CA MET A 70 -8.30 3.92 -11.58
C MET A 70 -7.43 4.51 -10.46
N LEU A 71 -6.23 3.98 -10.26
CA LEU A 71 -5.28 4.49 -9.26
C LEU A 71 -4.91 5.95 -9.54
N ALA A 72 -4.59 6.28 -10.79
CA ALA A 72 -4.28 7.66 -11.19
C ALA A 72 -5.46 8.61 -10.96
N ASN A 73 -6.69 8.16 -11.28
CA ASN A 73 -7.91 8.91 -11.03
C ASN A 73 -8.11 9.18 -9.53
N ILE A 74 -7.97 8.16 -8.68
CA ILE A 74 -8.11 8.31 -7.23
C ILE A 74 -7.10 9.32 -6.69
N ALA A 75 -5.82 9.12 -7.03
CA ALA A 75 -4.71 9.91 -6.51
C ALA A 75 -4.82 11.41 -6.85
N THR A 76 -5.42 11.72 -8.00
CA THR A 76 -5.61 13.09 -8.49
C THR A 76 -6.94 13.70 -8.02
N ASN A 77 -8.04 12.96 -8.16
CA ASN A 77 -9.37 13.54 -8.04
C ASN A 77 -9.99 13.33 -6.65
N LEU A 78 -9.66 12.23 -5.96
CA LEU A 78 -10.34 11.85 -4.72
C LEU A 78 -9.58 12.18 -3.43
N LEU A 79 -8.33 12.67 -3.54
CA LEU A 79 -7.45 12.88 -2.38
C LEU A 79 -7.01 14.34 -2.28
N ARG A 80 -6.90 14.84 -1.04
CA ARG A 80 -6.42 16.20 -0.75
C ARG A 80 -5.41 16.18 0.41
N PRO A 81 -4.17 16.70 0.25
CA PRO A 81 -3.52 17.09 -1.02
C PRO A 81 -3.43 15.94 -2.03
N VAL A 82 -3.11 16.24 -3.29
CA VAL A 82 -2.90 15.21 -4.32
C VAL A 82 -1.73 14.32 -3.91
N ILE A 83 -1.85 13.02 -4.19
CA ILE A 83 -0.80 12.03 -3.91
C ILE A 83 -0.20 11.62 -5.24
N TYR A 84 1.12 11.64 -5.35
CA TYR A 84 1.81 11.08 -6.50
C TYR A 84 2.08 9.61 -6.23
N ILE A 85 1.80 8.77 -7.23
CA ILE A 85 1.98 7.32 -7.15
C ILE A 85 2.89 6.87 -8.28
N GLN A 86 3.64 5.80 -8.03
CA GLN A 86 4.41 5.10 -9.07
C GLN A 86 3.91 3.67 -9.16
N THR A 87 3.67 3.17 -10.36
CA THR A 87 3.23 1.80 -10.56
C THR A 87 4.26 1.00 -11.35
N GLU A 88 4.47 -0.25 -10.93
CA GLU A 88 5.31 -1.20 -11.65
C GLU A 88 4.61 -2.56 -11.74
N THR A 89 4.87 -3.32 -12.81
CA THR A 89 4.36 -4.69 -12.95
C THR A 89 5.51 -5.67 -12.81
N ILE A 90 5.36 -6.64 -11.92
CA ILE A 90 6.35 -7.68 -11.65
C ILE A 90 5.74 -9.03 -11.95
N ILE A 91 6.44 -9.86 -12.72
CA ILE A 91 6.01 -11.21 -13.06
C ILE A 91 6.63 -12.19 -12.06
N ILE A 92 5.79 -12.99 -11.41
CA ILE A 92 6.19 -14.11 -10.55
C ILE A 92 5.47 -15.36 -11.05
N GLU A 93 6.21 -16.43 -11.38
CA GLU A 93 5.60 -17.71 -11.80
C GLU A 93 4.57 -17.52 -12.94
N ASP A 94 4.93 -16.73 -13.94
CA ASP A 94 4.08 -16.34 -15.08
C ASP A 94 2.78 -15.58 -14.72
N ARG A 95 2.67 -15.11 -13.48
CA ARG A 95 1.56 -14.28 -12.97
C ARG A 95 2.03 -12.85 -12.79
N SER A 96 1.33 -11.92 -13.45
CA SER A 96 1.62 -10.50 -13.37
C SER A 96 1.02 -9.87 -12.12
N ILE A 97 1.84 -9.17 -11.34
CA ILE A 97 1.45 -8.47 -10.11
C ILE A 97 1.71 -6.99 -10.31
N LEU A 98 0.68 -6.18 -10.07
CA LEU A 98 0.79 -4.72 -10.15
C LEU A 98 1.10 -4.18 -8.75
N VAL A 99 2.21 -3.46 -8.64
CA VAL A 99 2.65 -2.81 -7.40
C VAL A 99 2.44 -1.31 -7.57
N ALA A 100 1.65 -0.71 -6.67
CA ALA A 100 1.48 0.72 -6.59
C ALA A 100 2.25 1.24 -5.36
N HIS A 101 3.27 2.06 -5.59
CA HIS A 101 4.04 2.74 -4.57
C HIS A 101 3.37 4.06 -4.21
N ILE A 102 3.23 4.29 -2.89
CA ILE A 102 2.67 5.50 -2.31
C ILE A 102 3.76 6.11 -1.42
N ASP A 103 4.16 7.33 -1.74
CA ASP A 103 5.18 8.02 -0.98
C ASP A 103 4.64 8.53 0.36
N GLU A 104 5.55 8.76 1.32
CA GLU A 104 5.22 9.53 2.51
C GLU A 104 4.85 10.95 2.09
N GLY A 105 3.71 11.43 2.56
CA GLY A 105 3.25 12.76 2.21
C GLY A 105 3.98 13.85 2.98
N ASP A 106 4.48 14.86 2.30
CA ASP A 106 5.12 16.02 2.96
C ASP A 106 4.09 16.94 3.63
N ASN A 107 2.89 17.05 3.03
CA ASN A 107 1.85 17.99 3.42
C ASN A 107 0.75 17.33 4.28
N LYS A 108 1.15 16.71 5.40
CA LYS A 108 0.22 16.07 6.33
C LYS A 108 -0.66 17.12 7.05
N PRO A 109 -1.96 16.89 7.25
CA PRO A 109 -2.67 15.63 7.00
C PRO A 109 -3.31 15.55 5.60
N TYR A 110 -3.17 14.37 4.98
CA TYR A 110 -3.93 13.95 3.81
C TYR A 110 -5.33 13.48 4.23
N LYS A 111 -6.29 13.74 3.35
CA LYS A 111 -7.73 13.51 3.54
C LYS A 111 -8.34 12.92 2.29
N ASP A 112 -9.41 12.16 2.48
CA ASP A 112 -10.33 11.83 1.37
C ASP A 112 -11.24 13.03 1.03
N LEU A 113 -12.04 12.92 -0.05
CA LEU A 113 -13.02 13.96 -0.42
C LEU A 113 -14.05 14.25 0.68
N GLY A 114 -14.32 13.27 1.56
CA GLY A 114 -15.21 13.45 2.71
C GLY A 114 -14.57 14.25 3.85
N GLY A 115 -13.31 14.69 3.70
CA GLY A 115 -12.55 15.41 4.72
C GLY A 115 -12.03 14.52 5.85
N ALA A 116 -12.18 13.20 5.72
CA ALA A 116 -11.75 12.27 6.76
C ALA A 116 -10.25 11.98 6.66
N ILE A 117 -9.64 11.83 7.83
CA ILE A 117 -8.22 11.51 7.94
C ILE A 117 -8.10 10.03 8.27
N TRP A 118 -7.29 9.34 7.50
CA TRP A 118 -7.00 7.93 7.72
C TRP A 118 -5.58 7.77 8.27
N ILE A 119 -5.42 6.94 9.29
CA ILE A 119 -4.11 6.60 9.88
C ILE A 119 -3.94 5.09 9.95
N LYS A 120 -2.71 4.61 9.77
CA LYS A 120 -2.33 3.20 9.94
C LYS A 120 -2.15 2.83 11.41
N GLN A 121 -2.61 1.63 11.77
CA GLN A 121 -2.36 0.98 13.06
C GLN A 121 -2.05 -0.50 12.80
N GLY A 122 -0.78 -0.82 12.60
CA GLY A 122 -0.41 -2.14 12.05
C GLY A 122 -0.91 -2.29 10.61
N SER A 123 -1.44 -3.45 10.23
CA SER A 123 -2.09 -3.68 8.93
C SER A 123 -3.42 -2.91 8.80
N ASP A 124 -4.09 -2.64 9.92
CA ASP A 124 -5.38 -1.96 9.94
C ASP A 124 -5.29 -0.45 9.73
N LYS A 125 -6.41 0.15 9.32
CA LYS A 125 -6.59 1.60 9.20
C LYS A 125 -7.72 2.09 10.09
N ARG A 126 -7.55 3.27 10.68
CA ARG A 126 -8.56 3.93 11.52
C ARG A 126 -8.93 5.30 10.95
N LYS A 127 -10.22 5.59 10.94
CA LYS A 127 -10.77 6.92 10.61
C LYS A 127 -10.64 7.85 11.81
N VAL A 128 -10.10 9.04 11.58
CA VAL A 128 -9.96 10.12 12.56
C VAL A 128 -10.62 11.36 11.96
N MET A 129 -11.51 11.99 12.73
CA MET A 129 -12.25 13.17 12.29
C MET A 129 -11.62 14.48 12.76
N GLU A 130 -10.78 14.45 13.80
CA GLU A 130 -10.26 15.65 14.44
C GLU A 130 -8.75 15.85 14.19
N ASN A 131 -8.37 17.05 13.74
CA ASN A 131 -6.98 17.36 13.41
C ASN A 131 -6.04 17.35 14.64
N SER A 132 -6.58 17.54 15.85
CA SER A 132 -5.81 17.69 17.11
C SER A 132 -5.09 16.40 17.54
N GLU A 133 -5.61 15.23 17.18
CA GLU A 133 -5.03 13.92 17.56
C GLU A 133 -3.76 13.55 16.76
N ILE A 134 -3.53 14.18 15.60
CA ILE A 134 -2.54 13.74 14.61
C ILE A 134 -1.15 14.26 14.93
N ARG A 135 -1.05 15.50 15.44
CA ARG A 135 0.23 16.17 15.76
C ARG A 135 1.13 15.39 16.73
N LYS A 136 0.56 14.46 17.51
CA LYS A 136 1.30 13.64 18.49
C LYS A 136 1.86 12.33 17.93
N LYS A 137 1.40 11.83 16.77
CA LYS A 137 1.72 10.47 16.28
C LYS A 137 2.76 10.41 15.16
N SER A 138 3.09 11.53 14.51
CA SER A 138 4.05 11.56 13.39
C SER A 138 5.50 11.21 13.77
N SER A 139 5.83 11.05 15.06
CA SER A 139 7.21 10.87 15.54
C SER A 139 7.63 9.42 15.83
N ALA A 140 6.74 8.43 15.80
CA ALA A 140 7.10 7.09 16.29
C ALA A 140 6.43 5.95 15.52
N VAL A 141 6.98 5.59 14.35
CA VAL A 141 6.82 4.24 13.79
C VAL A 141 8.21 3.81 13.34
N PRO A 142 8.91 2.87 13.97
CA PRO A 142 10.26 2.50 13.54
C PRO A 142 10.27 1.96 12.10
N PRO A 143 11.37 2.13 11.33
CA PRO A 143 11.49 1.54 10.00
C PRO A 143 11.45 0.01 10.13
N TYR A 144 10.58 -0.65 9.38
CA TYR A 144 10.55 -2.11 9.35
C TYR A 144 11.76 -2.63 8.57
N PHE A 145 12.65 -3.31 9.29
CA PHE A 145 13.47 -4.36 8.72
C PHE A 145 12.65 -5.66 8.79
N CYS A 146 12.19 -6.22 7.66
CA CYS A 146 11.97 -7.67 7.62
C CYS A 146 13.38 -8.26 7.76
N ASN A 147 13.71 -8.84 8.92
CA ASN A 147 15.06 -9.31 9.27
C ASN A 147 15.62 -10.19 8.14
N LYS A 148 16.49 -9.63 7.29
CA LYS A 148 17.39 -10.43 6.45
C LYS A 148 18.50 -10.96 7.35
N SER A 149 18.24 -11.98 8.18
CA SER A 149 19.21 -13.02 8.55
C SER A 149 18.78 -13.93 9.73
N SER A 150 19.37 -15.12 9.68
CA SER A 150 19.35 -16.28 10.61
C SER A 150 18.31 -17.35 10.23
N ARG A 151 18.66 -18.56 9.75
CA ARG A 151 19.95 -19.28 9.65
C ARG A 151 19.96 -20.22 8.44
N PHE A 152 20.93 -20.05 7.55
CA PHE A 152 21.53 -21.13 6.76
C PHE A 152 23.04 -20.98 6.92
N LEU A 153 23.59 -21.71 7.87
CA LEU A 153 24.99 -22.07 8.14
C LEU A 153 24.80 -23.19 9.18
N GLY A 154 24.78 -24.48 8.84
CA GLY A 154 25.81 -25.18 8.09
C GLY A 154 26.75 -25.86 9.10
N LYS A 155 26.28 -26.96 9.71
CA LYS A 155 27.03 -28.17 10.11
C LYS A 155 26.07 -29.14 10.79
#